data_AF-A0A2Z5ENB1-F1
#
_entry.id   AF-A0A2Z5ENB1-F1
#
_cell.length_a   1.000
_cell.length_b   1.000
_cell.length_c   1.000
_cell.angle_alpha   90.00
_cell.angle_beta   90.00
_cell.angle_gamma   90.00
#
_symmetry.space_group_name_H-M   'P 1'
#
loop_
_entity.id
_entity.type
_entity.pdbx_description
1 polymer ?
#
loop_
_entity_poly.entity_id
_entity_poly.type
_entity_poly.pdbx_seq_one_letter_code
_entity_poly.pdbx_strand_id
1 'polypeptide(L)'
;ANGGVKGHMRNVVLPSLPECIRPSFEAALEKGGFRSMPNSFLRPVTNRIPGLMFLGDSLNMRHPLTGGGMTVAFNDVVLLRNLLSPEAVPDLNDTKLVLKQLSKFHWQRKSLISVINILAQSFYSIFAAGDPNLKVLQRGCFRYFQLGLIDGP
;
A
#
# COMPACT_ATOMS: atom_id res chain seq x y z
N ALA A 1 15.99 5.87 29.19
CA ALA A 1 15.18 6.33 28.05
C ALA A 1 16.13 6.67 26.89
N ASN A 2 16.12 5.89 25.80
CA ASN A 2 17.16 5.91 24.75
C ASN A 2 17.04 7.08 23.75
N GLY A 3 17.02 8.34 24.21
CA GLY A 3 17.21 9.50 23.33
C GLY A 3 16.17 9.70 22.21
N GLY A 4 14.94 9.20 22.38
CA GLY A 4 13.85 9.35 21.41
C GLY A 4 14.10 8.65 20.06
N VAL A 5 13.42 9.11 19.00
CA VAL A 5 13.53 8.54 17.65
C VAL A 5 14.97 8.59 17.13
N LYS A 6 15.69 9.69 17.35
CA LYS A 6 17.10 9.85 16.92
C LYS A 6 18.01 8.82 17.57
N GLY A 7 17.85 8.58 18.88
CA GLY A 7 18.62 7.56 19.61
C GLY A 7 18.32 6.13 19.13
N HIS A 8 17.05 5.82 18.86
CA HIS A 8 16.68 4.51 18.29
C HIS A 8 17.29 4.30 16.89
N MET A 9 17.21 5.31 16.02
CA MET A 9 17.79 5.23 14.67
C MET A 9 19.31 5.04 14.71
N ARG A 10 20.01 5.73 15.61
CA ARG A 10 21.46 5.60 15.77
C ARG A 10 21.88 4.25 16.37
N ASN A 11 21.19 3.78 17.39
CA ASN A 11 21.65 2.61 18.15
C ASN A 11 21.11 1.27 17.64
N VAL A 12 19.97 1.28 16.93
CA VAL A 12 19.29 0.05 16.48
C VAL A 12 19.28 -0.07 14.96
N VAL A 13 18.93 1.01 14.26
CA VAL A 13 18.78 0.96 12.79
C VAL A 13 20.13 1.02 12.08
N LEU A 14 20.96 2.01 12.41
CA LEU A 14 22.26 2.24 11.76
C LEU A 14 23.18 0.99 11.69
N PRO A 15 23.35 0.17 12.76
CA PRO A 15 24.18 -1.03 12.68
C PRO A 15 23.64 -2.10 11.71
N SER A 16 22.32 -2.10 11.48
CA SER A 16 21.65 -3.06 10.60
C SER A 16 21.73 -2.65 9.11
N LEU A 17 22.17 -1.43 8.82
CA LEU A 17 22.29 -0.92 7.45
C LEU A 17 23.61 -1.37 6.79
N PRO A 18 23.62 -1.57 5.45
CA PRO A 18 24.83 -1.76 4.67
C PRO A 18 25.83 -0.61 4.84
N GLU A 19 27.13 -0.93 4.90
CA GLU A 19 28.19 0.06 5.18
C GLU A 19 28.19 1.25 4.21
N CYS A 20 27.90 0.99 2.93
CA CYS A 20 27.89 2.00 1.88
C CYS A 20 26.88 3.15 2.11
N ILE A 21 25.79 2.90 2.85
CA ILE A 21 24.76 3.93 3.10
C ILE A 21 24.87 4.58 4.48
N ARG A 22 25.68 4.01 5.40
CA ARG A 22 25.84 4.53 6.77
C ARG A 22 26.26 6.00 6.83
N PRO A 23 27.25 6.48 6.05
CA PRO A 23 27.66 7.89 6.12
C PRO A 23 26.54 8.86 5.78
N SER A 24 25.76 8.56 4.73
CA SER A 24 24.61 9.39 4.33
C SER A 24 23.49 9.37 5.36
N PHE A 25 23.26 8.22 6.01
CA PHE A 25 22.24 8.07 7.04
C PHE A 25 22.62 8.88 8.29
N GLU A 26 23.87 8.82 8.75
CA GLU A 26 24.35 9.60 9.89
C GLU A 26 24.26 11.11 9.65
N ALA A 27 24.65 11.58 8.45
CA ALA A 27 24.50 12.98 8.08
C ALA A 27 23.02 13.44 8.13
N ALA A 28 22.10 12.60 7.66
CA ALA A 28 20.67 12.86 7.75
C ALA A 28 20.15 12.85 9.20
N LEU A 29 20.65 11.95 10.05
CA LEU A 29 20.30 11.90 11.47
C LEU A 29 20.71 13.17 12.21
N GLU A 30 21.87 13.75 11.87
CA GLU A 30 22.31 15.01 12.47
C GLU A 30 21.50 16.21 11.98
N LYS A 31 21.14 16.24 10.70
CA LYS A 31 20.25 17.27 10.15
C LYS A 31 18.84 17.26 10.78
N GLY A 32 18.37 16.10 11.23
CA GLY A 32 17.07 15.95 11.88
C GLY A 32 15.87 16.05 10.93
N GLY A 33 14.73 16.55 11.40
CA GLY A 33 13.51 16.70 10.59
C GLY A 33 12.69 15.41 10.42
N PHE A 34 12.73 14.52 11.41
CA PHE A 34 11.98 13.26 11.40
C PHE A 34 10.47 13.52 11.31
N ARG A 35 9.84 12.95 10.28
CA ARG A 35 8.39 12.93 10.13
C ARG A 35 7.89 11.51 10.37
N SER A 36 6.84 11.38 11.18
CA SER A 36 6.13 10.13 11.37
C SER A 36 4.77 10.23 10.71
N MET A 37 4.37 9.17 10.01
CA MET A 37 3.06 9.04 9.40
C MET A 37 2.45 7.71 9.87
N PRO A 38 1.13 7.67 10.15
CA PRO A 38 0.48 6.44 10.60
C PRO A 38 0.39 5.42 9.46
N ASN A 39 0.60 4.15 9.80
CA ASN A 39 0.32 3.03 8.91
C ASN A 39 -1.14 2.61 9.11
N SER A 40 -2.04 3.17 8.31
CA SER A 40 -3.48 2.93 8.43
C SER A 40 -3.97 1.81 7.49
N PHE A 41 -5.05 1.14 7.90
CA PHE A 41 -5.75 0.15 7.10
C PHE A 41 -7.23 0.51 7.03
N LEU A 42 -7.77 0.65 5.81
CA LEU A 42 -9.17 0.98 5.56
C LEU A 42 -9.71 0.07 4.47
N ARG A 43 -10.72 -0.73 4.79
CA ARG A 43 -11.35 -1.64 3.82
C ARG A 43 -12.28 -0.87 2.89
N PRO A 44 -12.30 -1.21 1.59
CA PRO A 44 -13.19 -0.56 0.63
C PRO A 44 -14.64 -0.94 0.90
N VAL A 45 -15.51 0.06 0.92
CA VAL A 45 -16.96 -0.11 0.98
C VAL A 45 -17.60 0.20 -0.36
N THR A 46 -18.69 -0.47 -0.69
CA THR A 46 -19.46 -0.15 -1.89
C THR A 46 -20.16 1.19 -1.69
N ASN A 47 -19.99 2.10 -2.65
CA ASN A 47 -20.66 3.38 -2.58
C ASN A 47 -22.16 3.24 -2.84
N ARG A 48 -22.98 3.86 -1.97
CA ARG A 48 -24.45 3.79 -2.00
C ARG A 48 -25.12 5.16 -1.99
N ILE A 49 -24.34 6.23 -1.89
CA ILE A 49 -24.86 7.59 -1.75
C ILE A 49 -24.94 8.24 -3.15
N PRO A 50 -26.13 8.60 -3.64
CA PRO A 50 -26.29 9.34 -4.90
C PRO A 50 -25.46 10.64 -4.92
N GLY A 51 -24.77 10.91 -6.02
CA GLY A 51 -24.04 12.17 -6.24
C GLY A 51 -22.72 12.32 -5.45
N LEU A 52 -22.33 11.34 -4.65
CA LEU A 52 -21.06 11.31 -3.92
C LEU A 52 -20.22 10.15 -4.42
N MET A 53 -18.89 10.28 -4.43
CA MET A 53 -17.97 9.16 -4.63
C MET A 53 -16.68 9.36 -3.81
N PHE A 54 -16.19 8.29 -3.19
CA PHE A 54 -14.88 8.24 -2.54
C PHE A 54 -13.85 7.56 -3.45
N LEU A 55 -12.59 7.98 -3.41
CA LEU A 55 -11.49 7.43 -4.21
C LEU A 55 -10.15 7.50 -3.48
N GLY A 56 -9.18 6.69 -3.93
CA GLY A 56 -7.84 6.65 -3.35
C GLY A 56 -7.85 6.21 -1.88
N ASP A 57 -7.01 6.84 -1.06
CA ASP A 57 -6.87 6.51 0.35
C ASP A 57 -8.14 6.81 1.16
N SER A 58 -9.02 7.71 0.71
CA SER A 58 -10.31 7.93 1.36
C SER A 58 -11.27 6.74 1.19
N LEU A 59 -11.04 5.88 0.20
CA LEU A 59 -11.83 4.69 -0.08
C LEU A 59 -11.13 3.41 0.38
N ASN A 60 -9.80 3.31 0.22
CA ASN A 60 -9.06 2.10 0.56
C ASN A 60 -7.58 2.39 0.87
N MET A 61 -7.23 2.30 2.16
CA MET A 61 -5.86 2.37 2.65
C MET A 61 -5.29 0.96 2.90
N ARG A 62 -3.99 0.81 2.67
CA ARG A 62 -3.22 -0.41 2.92
C ARG A 62 -1.86 -0.04 3.53
N HIS A 63 -1.15 -1.04 4.03
CA HIS A 63 0.22 -0.83 4.51
C HIS A 63 1.09 -0.26 3.38
N PRO A 64 1.85 0.83 3.59
CA PRO A 64 2.63 1.50 2.53
C PRO A 64 3.89 0.71 2.09
N LEU A 65 4.09 -0.50 2.60
CA LEU A 65 5.33 -1.28 2.44
C LEU A 65 5.60 -1.61 0.97
N THR A 66 4.55 -1.90 0.20
CA THR A 66 4.66 -2.22 -1.22
C THR A 66 4.57 -0.99 -2.12
N GLY A 67 4.37 0.21 -1.57
CA GLY A 67 4.21 1.43 -2.36
C GLY A 67 3.00 1.45 -3.32
N GLY A 68 2.07 0.49 -3.22
CA GLY A 68 1.02 0.26 -4.22
C GLY A 68 -0.16 1.25 -4.19
N GLY A 69 -0.19 2.21 -3.27
CA GLY A 69 -1.32 3.13 -3.10
C GLY A 69 -1.62 3.96 -4.35
N MET A 70 -0.59 4.57 -4.95
CA MET A 70 -0.74 5.36 -6.17
C MET A 70 -1.14 4.50 -7.38
N THR A 71 -0.55 3.31 -7.52
CA THR A 71 -0.91 2.35 -8.58
C THR A 71 -2.40 2.00 -8.53
N VAL A 72 -2.92 1.76 -7.33
CA VAL A 72 -4.35 1.48 -7.15
C VAL A 72 -5.20 2.71 -7.47
N ALA A 73 -4.78 3.90 -7.03
CA ALA A 73 -5.51 5.14 -7.32
C ALA A 73 -5.60 5.40 -8.83
N PHE A 74 -4.51 5.26 -9.57
CA PHE A 74 -4.52 5.44 -11.03
C PHE A 74 -5.32 4.35 -11.76
N ASN A 75 -5.23 3.10 -11.30
CA ASN A 75 -6.06 2.04 -11.85
C ASN A 75 -7.56 2.32 -11.63
N ASP A 76 -7.93 2.79 -10.43
CA ASP A 76 -9.31 3.18 -10.14
C ASP A 76 -9.80 4.32 -11.06
N VAL A 77 -8.93 5.31 -11.34
CA VAL A 77 -9.24 6.40 -12.30
C VAL A 77 -9.48 5.85 -13.71
N VAL A 78 -8.66 4.93 -14.20
CA VAL A 78 -8.84 4.33 -15.53
C VAL A 78 -10.15 3.54 -15.61
N LEU A 79 -10.47 2.75 -14.58
CA LEU A 79 -11.74 2.02 -14.51
C LEU A 79 -12.94 2.97 -14.53
N LEU A 80 -12.88 4.04 -13.74
CA LEU A 80 -13.95 5.03 -13.71
C LEU A 80 -14.11 5.77 -15.02
N ARG A 81 -13.01 6.17 -15.66
CA ARG A 81 -13.04 6.84 -16.96
C ARG A 81 -13.81 6.02 -17.99
N ASN A 82 -13.70 4.69 -17.94
CA ASN A 82 -14.46 3.81 -18.84
C ASN A 82 -15.92 3.63 -18.38
N LEU A 83 -16.16 3.43 -17.08
CA LEU A 83 -17.49 3.15 -16.51
C LEU A 83 -18.43 4.36 -16.46
N LEU A 84 -17.88 5.57 -16.33
CA LEU A 84 -18.58 6.85 -16.29
C LEU A 84 -18.33 7.67 -17.55
N SER A 85 -17.87 7.03 -18.62
CA SER A 85 -17.71 7.66 -19.93
C SER A 85 -19.06 8.21 -20.43
N PRO A 86 -19.08 9.31 -21.22
CA PRO A 86 -20.32 9.83 -21.79
C PRO A 86 -21.10 8.79 -22.63
N GLU A 87 -20.40 7.82 -23.22
CA GLU A 87 -21.00 6.72 -23.97
C GLU A 87 -21.75 5.74 -23.05
N ALA A 88 -21.26 5.52 -21.82
CA ALA A 88 -21.86 4.61 -20.85
C ALA A 88 -22.86 5.30 -19.90
N VAL A 89 -22.62 6.58 -19.60
CA VAL A 89 -23.41 7.44 -18.72
C VAL A 89 -23.50 8.83 -19.36
N PRO A 90 -24.49 9.08 -20.24
CA PRO A 90 -24.63 10.35 -20.94
C PRO A 90 -24.93 11.54 -20.01
N ASP A 91 -25.61 11.28 -18.89
CA ASP A 91 -25.97 12.28 -17.89
C ASP A 91 -25.62 11.76 -16.48
N LEU A 92 -24.73 12.48 -15.79
CA LEU A 92 -24.32 12.17 -14.42
C LEU A 92 -25.42 12.47 -13.39
N ASN A 93 -26.47 13.21 -13.77
CA ASN A 93 -27.66 13.41 -12.93
C ASN A 93 -28.53 12.15 -12.85
N ASP A 94 -28.36 11.18 -13.77
CA ASP A 94 -28.95 9.84 -13.60
C ASP A 94 -28.19 9.07 -12.51
N THR A 95 -28.48 9.44 -11.27
CA THR A 95 -27.85 8.85 -10.09
C THR A 95 -28.10 7.34 -9.96
N LYS A 96 -29.19 6.81 -10.53
CA LYS A 96 -29.45 5.36 -10.54
C LYS A 96 -28.47 4.64 -11.47
N LEU A 97 -28.25 5.19 -12.67
CA LEU A 97 -27.28 4.66 -13.61
C LEU A 97 -25.85 4.80 -13.05
N VAL A 98 -25.50 5.95 -12.48
CA VAL A 98 -24.20 6.17 -11.82
C VAL A 98 -23.97 5.14 -10.71
N LEU A 99 -24.92 4.94 -9.79
CA LEU A 99 -24.80 3.94 -8.73
C LEU A 99 -24.64 2.52 -9.27
N LYS A 100 -25.31 2.17 -10.37
CA LYS A 100 -25.14 0.89 -11.05
C LYS A 100 -23.71 0.71 -11.58
N GLN A 101 -23.12 1.75 -12.17
CA GLN A 101 -21.72 1.70 -12.63
C GLN A 101 -20.74 1.66 -11.46
N LEU A 102 -20.99 2.38 -10.36
CA LEU A 102 -20.16 2.33 -9.16
C LEU A 102 -20.18 0.96 -8.46
N SER A 103 -21.30 0.23 -8.56
CA SER A 103 -21.36 -1.17 -8.12
C SER A 103 -20.46 -2.06 -8.98
N LYS A 104 -20.43 -1.88 -10.31
CA LYS A 104 -19.50 -2.60 -11.19
C LYS A 104 -18.05 -2.24 -10.90
N PHE A 105 -17.76 -0.95 -10.71
CA PHE A 105 -16.44 -0.46 -10.30
C PHE A 105 -15.94 -1.19 -9.04
N HIS A 106 -16.80 -1.32 -8.01
CA HIS A 106 -16.46 -2.02 -6.78
C HIS A 106 -16.07 -3.49 -7.01
N TRP A 107 -16.68 -4.17 -7.99
CA TRP A 107 -16.32 -5.54 -8.34
C TRP A 107 -15.07 -5.63 -9.22
N GLN A 108 -14.99 -4.82 -10.27
CA GLN A 108 -13.86 -4.85 -11.22
C GLN A 108 -12.53 -4.52 -10.56
N ARG A 109 -12.52 -3.59 -9.58
CA ARG A 109 -11.29 -3.24 -8.86
C ARG A 109 -10.74 -4.34 -7.96
N LYS A 110 -11.58 -5.32 -7.53
CA LYS A 110 -11.17 -6.36 -6.57
C LYS A 110 -10.05 -7.23 -7.11
N SER A 111 -9.99 -7.51 -8.41
CA SER A 111 -8.97 -8.39 -9.00
C SER A 111 -7.56 -7.88 -8.69
N LEU A 112 -7.27 -6.63 -9.02
CA LEU A 112 -5.97 -6.01 -8.81
C LEU A 112 -5.72 -5.64 -7.35
N ILE A 113 -6.72 -5.07 -6.69
CA ILE A 113 -6.58 -4.60 -5.30
C ILE A 113 -6.39 -5.74 -4.32
N SER A 114 -7.05 -6.89 -4.54
CA SER A 114 -6.90 -8.05 -3.66
C SER A 114 -5.46 -8.54 -3.66
N VAL A 115 -4.84 -8.67 -4.83
CA VAL A 115 -3.44 -9.08 -4.94
C VAL A 115 -2.54 -8.10 -4.19
N ILE A 116 -2.63 -6.80 -4.49
CA ILE A 116 -1.78 -5.79 -3.85
C ILE A 116 -1.98 -5.73 -2.33
N ASN A 117 -3.21 -5.85 -1.84
CA ASN A 117 -3.51 -5.79 -0.42
C ASN A 117 -3.03 -7.04 0.33
N ILE A 118 -3.28 -8.22 -0.22
CA ILE A 118 -2.82 -9.49 0.36
C ILE A 118 -1.29 -9.49 0.38
N LEU A 119 -0.66 -9.14 -0.73
CA LEU A 119 0.80 -9.05 -0.84
C LEU A 119 1.37 -8.11 0.23
N ALA A 120 0.85 -6.88 0.34
CA ALA A 120 1.33 -5.89 1.30
C ALA A 120 1.22 -6.36 2.75
N GLN A 121 0.08 -6.97 3.13
CA GLN A 121 -0.14 -7.44 4.49
C GLN A 121 0.69 -8.70 4.79
N SER A 122 0.73 -9.67 3.88
CA SER A 122 1.53 -10.88 4.03
C SER A 122 3.02 -10.57 4.16
N PHE A 123 3.55 -9.68 3.32
CA PHE A 123 4.95 -9.26 3.44
C PHE A 123 5.22 -8.50 4.73
N TYR A 124 4.30 -7.63 5.18
CA TYR A 124 4.47 -6.96 6.46
C TYR A 124 4.52 -7.98 7.61
N SER A 125 3.60 -8.94 7.66
CA SER A 125 3.60 -9.99 8.69
C SER A 125 4.87 -10.85 8.67
N ILE A 126 5.39 -11.18 7.48
CA ILE A 126 6.61 -11.99 7.33
C ILE A 126 7.86 -11.18 7.69
N PHE A 127 7.93 -9.90 7.31
CA PHE A 127 9.12 -9.08 7.52
C PHE A 127 9.19 -8.43 8.91
N ALA A 128 8.05 -8.18 9.56
CA ALA A 128 7.96 -7.73 10.94
C ALA A 128 7.87 -8.90 11.94
N ALA A 129 8.25 -10.11 11.53
CA ALA A 129 8.11 -11.36 12.29
C ALA A 129 8.72 -11.30 13.70
N GLY A 130 7.86 -11.31 14.72
CA GLY A 130 8.24 -11.55 16.12
C GLY A 130 8.35 -13.03 16.50
N ASP A 131 7.61 -13.90 15.81
CA ASP A 131 7.51 -15.34 16.07
C ASP A 131 8.62 -16.14 15.34
N PRO A 132 9.30 -17.10 16.02
CA PRO A 132 10.16 -18.10 15.38
C PRO A 132 9.62 -18.72 14.08
N ASN A 133 8.33 -19.03 14.00
CA ASN A 133 7.71 -19.63 12.81
C ASN A 133 7.71 -18.65 11.62
N LEU A 134 7.34 -17.40 11.88
CA LEU A 134 7.35 -16.35 10.86
C LEU A 134 8.77 -16.03 10.39
N LYS A 135 9.79 -16.16 11.26
CA LYS A 135 11.20 -16.03 10.88
C LYS A 135 11.67 -17.14 9.92
N VAL A 136 11.12 -18.35 10.04
CA VAL A 136 11.41 -19.43 9.07
C VAL A 136 10.85 -19.06 7.70
N LEU A 137 9.60 -18.58 7.64
CA LEU A 137 8.98 -18.11 6.40
C LEU A 137 9.74 -16.93 5.79
N GLN A 138 10.20 -15.98 6.61
CA GLN A 138 11.04 -14.87 6.17
C GLN A 138 12.30 -15.35 5.46
N ARG A 139 13.07 -16.25 6.10
CA ARG A 139 14.28 -16.81 5.50
C ARG A 139 13.98 -17.59 4.21
N GLY A 140 12.91 -18.38 4.21
CA GLY A 140 12.44 -19.11 3.03
C GLY A 140 12.14 -18.18 1.86
N CYS A 141 11.44 -17.08 2.10
CA CYS A 141 11.13 -16.07 1.10
C CYS A 141 12.40 -15.44 0.50
N PHE A 142 13.38 -15.06 1.32
CA PHE A 142 14.66 -14.56 0.80
C PHE A 142 15.44 -15.61 0.00
N ARG A 143 15.45 -16.87 0.44
CA ARG A 143 16.08 -17.97 -0.32
C ARG A 143 15.37 -18.22 -1.64
N TYR A 144 14.05 -18.09 -1.68
CA TYR A 144 13.27 -18.21 -2.90
C TYR A 144 13.68 -17.17 -3.95
N PHE A 145 13.86 -15.89 -3.55
CA PHE A 145 14.35 -14.85 -4.46
C PHE A 145 15.77 -15.14 -4.99
N GLN A 146 16.62 -15.78 -4.20
CA GLN A 146 17.98 -16.16 -4.62
C GLN A 146 18.01 -17.28 -5.66
N LEU A 147 16.89 -17.98 -5.91
CA LEU A 147 16.80 -18.99 -6.97
C LEU A 147 16.65 -18.38 -8.37
N GLY A 148 16.54 -17.05 -8.50
CA GLY A 148 16.39 -16.36 -9.78
C GLY A 148 14.98 -16.40 -10.37
N LEU A 149 13.99 -16.87 -9.60
CA LEU A 149 12.57 -16.84 -9.97
C LEU A 149 11.97 -15.45 -9.71
N ILE A 150 12.36 -14.47 -10.53
CA ILE A 150 12.04 -13.05 -10.34
C ILE A 150 11.04 -12.47 -11.35
N ASP A 151 10.75 -13.19 -12.44
CA ASP A 151 9.82 -12.73 -13.50
C ASP A 151 8.35 -12.76 -13.05
N GLY A 152 8.07 -13.44 -11.93
CA GLY A 152 6.78 -13.39 -11.24
C GLY A 152 6.77 -14.30 -10.01
N PRO A 153 6.80 -13.72 -8.79
CA PRO A 153 6.29 -14.37 -7.58
C PRO A 153 4.77 -14.22 -7.42
#